data_AF-A0A2E0Z112-F1
#
_entry.id   AF-A0A2E0Z112-F1
#
_cell.length_a   1.000
_cell.length_b   1.000
_cell.length_c   1.000
_cell.angle_alpha   90.00
_cell.angle_beta   90.00
_cell.angle_gamma   90.00
#
_symmetry.space_group_name_H-M   'P 1'
#
loop_
_entity.id
_entity.type
_entity.pdbx_description
1 polymer ?
#
loop_
_entity_poly.entity_id
_entity_poly.type
_entity_poly.pdbx_seq_one_letter_code
_entity_poly.pdbx_strand_id
1 'polypeptide(L)'
;MIRRMPELAELWDPFKCEYDPEHVDLVLGVTSHGKAIMLRFFLGVWRHDNEYGFDLFDAVAILDEELLEIITDWMADPFWP
;
A
#
# COMPACT_ATOMS: atom_id res chain seq x y z
N MET A 1 1.48 -1.34 10.46
CA MET A 1 1.76 -0.87 9.09
C MET A 1 0.59 -0.06 8.52
N ILE A 2 -0.48 -0.68 8.00
CA ILE A 2 -1.58 0.05 7.32
C ILE A 2 -2.33 1.09 8.19
N ARG A 3 -2.38 0.87 9.51
CA ARG A 3 -2.98 1.81 10.48
C ARG A 3 -2.29 3.18 10.52
N ARG A 4 -1.06 3.31 10.00
CA ARG A 4 -0.36 4.60 9.85
C ARG A 4 -0.94 5.44 8.70
N MET A 5 -1.72 4.83 7.80
CA MET A 5 -2.42 5.51 6.71
C MET A 5 -3.92 5.17 6.77
N PRO A 6 -4.69 5.81 7.68
CA PRO A 6 -6.10 5.50 7.88
C PRO A 6 -6.93 5.66 6.60
N GLU A 7 -6.59 6.62 5.72
CA GLU A 7 -7.29 6.78 4.43
C GLU A 7 -7.20 5.57 3.50
N LEU A 8 -6.12 4.79 3.58
CA LEU A 8 -5.95 3.58 2.78
C LEU A 8 -6.52 2.37 3.52
N ALA A 9 -6.47 2.37 4.85
CA ALA A 9 -7.03 1.29 5.67
C ALA A 9 -8.53 1.07 5.44
N GLU A 10 -9.29 2.11 5.02
CA GLU A 10 -10.71 2.00 4.65
C GLU A 10 -10.98 1.05 3.47
N LEU A 11 -9.96 0.74 2.65
CA LEU A 11 -10.08 -0.15 1.50
C LEU A 11 -10.06 -1.64 1.87
N TRP A 12 -9.71 -1.96 3.11
CA TRP A 12 -9.69 -3.32 3.62
C TRP A 12 -10.83 -3.50 4.63
N ASP A 13 -11.65 -4.53 4.44
CA ASP A 13 -12.67 -4.91 5.41
C ASP A 13 -12.00 -5.66 6.58
N PRO A 14 -11.96 -5.07 7.79
CA PRO A 14 -11.29 -5.67 8.93
C PRO A 14 -12.02 -6.89 9.50
N PHE A 15 -13.29 -7.12 9.12
CA PHE A 15 -14.11 -8.23 9.58
C PHE A 15 -14.15 -9.39 8.58
N LYS A 16 -13.99 -9.10 7.28
CA LYS A 16 -14.04 -10.11 6.23
C LYS A 16 -12.67 -10.58 5.72
N CYS A 17 -11.58 -9.87 6.05
CA CYS A 17 -10.27 -10.16 5.48
C CYS A 17 -10.31 -10.10 3.93
N GLU A 18 -11.00 -9.09 3.41
CA GLU A 18 -11.22 -8.87 1.97
C GLU A 18 -10.93 -7.39 1.63
N TYR A 19 -10.53 -7.13 0.40
CA TYR A 19 -10.47 -5.78 -0.18
C TYR A 19 -11.36 -5.73 -1.43
N ASP A 20 -11.86 -4.56 -1.80
CA ASP A 20 -12.67 -4.36 -2.99
C ASP A 20 -11.78 -3.92 -4.18
N PRO A 21 -11.55 -4.77 -5.19
CA PRO A 21 -10.68 -4.43 -6.33
C PRO A 21 -11.20 -3.26 -7.16
N GLU A 22 -12.52 -3.13 -7.34
CA GLU A 22 -13.12 -2.04 -8.12
C GLU A 22 -12.90 -0.69 -7.41
N HIS A 23 -13.06 -0.69 -6.09
CA HIS A 23 -12.79 0.49 -5.27
C HIS A 23 -11.30 0.86 -5.28
N VAL A 24 -10.41 -0.15 -5.20
CA VAL A 24 -8.96 0.04 -5.28
C VAL A 24 -8.55 0.68 -6.61
N ASP A 25 -9.07 0.20 -7.73
CA ASP A 25 -8.77 0.75 -9.06
C ASP A 25 -9.25 2.20 -9.20
N LEU A 26 -10.44 2.50 -8.67
CA LEU A 26 -10.96 3.86 -8.64
C LEU A 26 -10.07 4.79 -7.80
N VAL A 27 -9.65 4.35 -6.61
CA VAL A 27 -8.77 5.13 -5.73
C VAL A 27 -7.39 5.33 -6.34
N LEU A 28 -6.82 4.31 -6.97
CA LEU A 28 -5.55 4.42 -7.71
C LEU A 28 -5.63 5.47 -8.81
N GLY A 29 -6.78 5.62 -9.47
CA GLY A 29 -6.99 6.60 -10.54
C GLY A 29 -7.12 8.06 -10.09
N VAL A 30 -7.49 8.32 -8.83
CA VAL A 30 -7.78 9.67 -8.32
C VAL A 30 -6.86 10.15 -7.21
N THR A 31 -6.04 9.26 -6.65
CA THR A 31 -5.16 9.57 -5.53
C THR A 31 -3.85 10.23 -5.99
N SER A 32 -3.08 10.80 -5.04
CA SER A 32 -1.77 11.36 -5.34
C SER A 32 -0.74 10.28 -5.66
N HIS A 33 0.31 10.62 -6.40
CA HIS A 33 1.35 9.64 -6.79
C HIS A 33 1.94 8.88 -5.59
N GLY A 34 2.30 9.58 -4.52
CA GLY A 34 2.79 8.94 -3.28
C GLY A 34 1.77 8.01 -2.63
N LYS A 35 0.48 8.38 -2.60
CA LYS A 35 -0.58 7.49 -2.10
C LYS A 35 -0.78 6.27 -3.00
N ALA A 36 -0.67 6.43 -4.31
CA ALA A 36 -0.75 5.33 -5.26
C ALA A 36 0.40 4.34 -5.03
N ILE A 37 1.63 4.82 -4.80
CA ILE A 37 2.78 3.99 -4.45
C ILE A 37 2.50 3.18 -3.17
N MET A 38 2.04 3.83 -2.10
CA MET A 38 1.74 3.16 -0.83
C MET A 38 0.59 2.15 -0.96
N LEU A 39 -0.43 2.46 -1.75
CA LEU A 39 -1.54 1.55 -2.03
C LEU A 39 -1.05 0.29 -2.77
N ARG A 40 -0.22 0.46 -3.81
CA ARG A 40 0.40 -0.67 -4.53
C ARG A 40 1.26 -1.52 -3.61
N PHE A 41 2.02 -0.90 -2.72
CA PHE A 41 2.80 -1.59 -1.71
C PHE A 41 1.91 -2.44 -0.79
N PHE A 42 0.87 -1.85 -0.20
CA PHE A 42 -0.05 -2.58 0.69
C PHE A 42 -0.79 -3.70 -0.02
N LEU A 43 -1.18 -3.52 -1.28
CA LEU A 43 -1.80 -4.58 -2.09
C LEU A 43 -0.81 -5.71 -2.38
N GLY A 44 0.44 -5.39 -2.69
CA GLY A 44 1.47 -6.40 -2.89
C GLY A 44 1.72 -7.22 -1.63
N VAL A 45 1.83 -6.56 -0.46
CA VAL A 45 1.90 -7.21 0.85
C VAL A 45 0.65 -8.02 1.14
N TRP A 46 -0.54 -7.54 0.78
CA TRP A 46 -1.77 -8.27 1.06
C TRP A 46 -1.91 -9.54 0.22
N ARG A 47 -1.61 -9.43 -1.08
CA ARG A 47 -1.84 -10.50 -2.06
C ARG A 47 -0.67 -11.47 -2.19
N HIS A 48 0.48 -11.14 -1.60
CA HIS A 48 1.74 -11.85 -1.81
C HIS A 48 2.12 -11.93 -3.30
N ASP A 49 1.85 -10.86 -4.05
CA ASP A 49 2.19 -10.70 -5.46
C ASP A 49 2.57 -9.24 -5.78
N ASN A 50 2.81 -8.91 -7.04
CA ASN A 50 3.07 -7.54 -7.48
C ASN A 50 2.23 -7.14 -8.70
N GLU A 51 0.97 -7.60 -8.79
CA GLU A 51 0.13 -7.30 -9.96
C GLU A 51 -0.16 -5.81 -10.13
N TYR A 52 -0.20 -5.06 -9.02
CA TYR A 52 -0.41 -3.62 -9.02
C TYR A 52 0.84 -2.79 -9.32
N GLY A 53 2.01 -3.44 -9.52
CA GLY A 53 3.22 -2.78 -10.01
C GLY A 53 3.84 -1.80 -9.02
N PHE A 54 4.04 -2.23 -7.77
CA PHE A 54 4.91 -1.50 -6.83
C PHE A 54 6.35 -1.47 -7.37
N ASP A 55 6.95 -0.27 -7.35
CA ASP A 55 8.33 0.00 -7.75
C ASP A 55 9.05 0.71 -6.59
N LEU A 56 10.11 0.07 -6.08
CA LEU A 56 10.90 0.59 -4.96
C LEU A 56 11.67 1.86 -5.33
N PHE A 57 12.14 1.98 -6.57
CA PHE A 57 12.89 3.17 -7.00
C PHE A 57 11.98 4.39 -7.11
N ASP A 58 10.76 4.20 -7.61
CA ASP A 58 9.72 5.25 -7.62
C ASP A 58 9.34 5.65 -6.18
N ALA A 59 9.19 4.67 -5.29
CA ALA A 59 8.92 4.92 -3.88
C ALA A 59 10.00 5.78 -3.21
N VAL A 60 11.27 5.41 -3.35
CA VAL A 60 12.40 6.16 -2.77
C VAL A 60 12.55 7.57 -3.37
N ALA A 61 12.14 7.76 -4.63
CA ALA A 61 12.23 9.07 -5.28
C ALA A 61 11.11 10.05 -4.87
N ILE A 62 9.94 9.54 -4.48
CA ILE A 62 8.71 10.34 -4.34
C ILE A 62 8.22 10.45 -2.89
N LEU A 63 8.34 9.37 -2.11
CA LEU A 63 7.79 9.32 -0.76
C LEU A 63 8.60 10.17 0.22
N ASP A 64 7.92 10.71 1.21
CA ASP A 64 8.57 11.37 2.35
C ASP A 64 9.15 10.34 3.33
N GLU A 65 9.93 10.83 4.30
CA GLU A 65 10.60 9.99 5.29
C GLU A 65 9.62 9.14 6.11
N GLU A 66 8.44 9.68 6.44
CA GLU A 66 7.43 8.96 7.23
C GLU A 66 6.84 7.77 6.45
N LEU A 67 6.52 7.95 5.16
CA LEU A 67 6.00 6.88 4.32
C LEU A 67 7.08 5.86 3.95
N LEU A 68 8.32 6.31 3.73
CA LEU A 68 9.46 5.41 3.50
C LEU A 68 9.74 4.52 4.70
N GLU A 69 9.63 5.06 5.92
CA GLU A 69 9.83 4.30 7.15
C GLU A 69 8.91 3.08 7.21
N ILE A 70 7.66 3.22 6.75
CA ILE A 70 6.69 2.11 6.69
C ILE A 70 7.22 0.96 5.82
N ILE A 71 7.77 1.28 4.65
CA ILE A 71 8.31 0.29 3.72
C ILE A 71 9.58 -0.33 4.30
N THR A 72 10.48 0.47 4.87
CA THR A 72 11.73 -0.04 5.45
C THR A 72 11.51 -0.90 6.69
N ASP A 73 10.56 -0.55 7.55
CA ASP A 73 10.18 -1.35 8.71
C ASP A 73 9.67 -2.72 8.27
N TRP A 74 8.80 -2.76 7.26
CA TRP A 74 8.32 -4.01 6.68
C TRP A 74 9.44 -4.81 6.01
N MET A 75 10.37 -4.17 5.30
CA MET A 75 11.51 -4.87 4.70
C MET A 75 12.45 -5.47 5.74
N ALA A 76 12.57 -4.85 6.91
CA ALA A 76 13.40 -5.35 8.01
C ALA A 76 12.79 -6.57 8.71
N ASP A 77 11.46 -6.64 8.80
CA ASP A 77 10.71 -7.76 9.39
C ASP A 77 9.47 -8.10 8.53
N PRO A 78 9.65 -8.79 7.39
CA PRO A 78 8.60 -8.99 6.42
C PRO A 78 7.52 -9.93 6.94
N PHE A 79 6.27 -9.50 6.79
CA PHE A 79 5.08 -10.28 7.09
C PHE A 79 4.07 -10.20 5.94
N TRP A 80 3.21 -11.21 5.89
CA TRP A 80 2.05 -11.30 5.00
C TRP A 80 0.79 -11.44 5.88
N PRO A 81 -0.43 -11.14 5.39
CA PRO A 81 -1.66 -11.29 6.16
C PRO A 81 -1.91 -12.71 6.67
#